data_AF-A0A3D0TKY1-F1
#
_entry.id   AF-A0A3D0TKY1-F1
#
_cell.length_a   1.000
_cell.length_b   1.000
_cell.length_c   1.000
_cell.angle_alpha   90.00
_cell.angle_beta   90.00
_cell.angle_gamma   90.00
#
_symmetry.space_group_name_H-M   'P 1'
#
loop_
_entity.id
_entity.type
_entity.pdbx_description
1 polymer ?
#
loop_
_entity_poly.entity_id
_entity_poly.type
_entity_poly.pdbx_seq_one_letter_code
_entity_poly.pdbx_strand_id
1 'polypeptide(L)'
;MVPVCALGQVWRGGSRQASLSRALRKCVSAPLDEDDAKACGVLLGAAGTADLVDASVVHVAAQQRSSGPVDVMTTDKNDVARLLGAIGVSIGTIEV
;
A
#
# COMPACT_ATOMS: atom_id res chain seq x y z
N MET A 1 -3.67 1.82 -7.77
CA MET A 1 -4.76 1.63 -6.78
C MET A 1 -4.35 2.31 -5.49
N VAL A 2 -5.29 2.59 -4.58
CA VAL A 2 -5.00 3.23 -3.28
C VAL A 2 -5.62 2.38 -2.17
N PRO A 3 -4.82 1.73 -1.31
CA PRO A 3 -5.34 1.07 -0.11
C PRO A 3 -6.14 2.06 0.75
N VAL A 4 -7.33 1.65 1.18
CA VAL A 4 -8.23 2.52 1.96
C VAL A 4 -7.63 2.91 3.31
N CYS A 5 -6.78 2.06 3.90
CA CYS A 5 -6.05 2.36 5.13
C CYS A 5 -5.01 3.48 4.91
N ALA A 6 -4.29 3.49 3.78
CA ALA A 6 -3.36 4.56 3.41
C ALA A 6 -4.09 5.89 3.18
N LEU A 7 -5.27 5.85 2.54
CA LEU A 7 -6.14 7.01 2.46
C LEU A 7 -6.54 7.52 3.84
N GLY A 8 -6.96 6.63 4.75
CA GLY A 8 -7.31 6.97 6.13
C GLY A 8 -6.14 7.61 6.90
N GLN A 9 -4.92 7.13 6.68
CA GLN A 9 -3.72 7.67 7.34
C GLN A 9 -3.48 9.14 7.01
N VAL A 10 -3.79 9.60 5.78
CA VAL A 10 -3.55 10.99 5.34
C VAL A 10 -4.78 11.89 5.40
N TRP A 11 -5.99 11.33 5.43
CA TRP A 11 -7.23 12.11 5.39
C TRP A 11 -7.53 12.81 6.72
N ARG A 12 -7.82 14.12 6.67
CA ARG A 12 -8.13 14.99 7.82
C ARG A 12 -9.39 15.82 7.62
N GLY A 13 -10.00 15.76 6.43
CA GLY A 13 -11.17 16.55 6.06
C GLY A 13 -10.86 18.01 5.72
N GLY A 14 -11.88 18.72 5.23
CA GLY A 14 -11.86 20.16 5.00
C GLY A 14 -11.29 20.63 3.66
N SER A 15 -11.38 21.94 3.42
CA SER A 15 -11.01 22.59 2.15
C SER A 15 -9.52 22.46 1.81
N ARG A 16 -8.66 22.29 2.82
CA ARG A 16 -7.21 22.13 2.66
C ARG A 16 -6.81 20.84 1.94
N GLN A 17 -7.70 19.85 1.86
CA GLN A 17 -7.42 18.57 1.18
C GLN A 17 -7.99 18.51 -0.24
N ALA A 18 -8.42 19.64 -0.81
CA ALA A 18 -8.97 19.67 -2.18
C ALA A 18 -8.00 19.05 -3.21
N SER A 19 -6.70 19.36 -3.14
CA SER A 19 -5.70 18.77 -4.06
C SER A 19 -5.62 17.25 -3.96
N LEU A 20 -5.61 16.70 -2.73
CA LEU A 20 -5.63 15.26 -2.50
C LEU A 20 -6.91 14.62 -3.08
N SER A 21 -8.07 15.21 -2.81
CA SER A 21 -9.34 14.76 -3.40
C SER A 21 -9.32 14.77 -4.93
N ARG A 22 -8.70 15.79 -5.55
CA ARG A 22 -8.57 15.86 -7.01
C ARG A 22 -7.68 14.75 -7.56
N ALA A 23 -6.56 14.46 -6.90
CA ALA A 23 -5.65 13.39 -7.30
C ALA A 23 -6.34 12.02 -7.23
N LEU A 24 -7.07 11.76 -6.13
CA LEU A 24 -7.75 10.48 -5.88
C LEU A 24 -8.90 10.18 -6.85
N ARG A 25 -9.46 11.18 -7.55
CA ARG A 25 -10.57 10.95 -8.50
C ARG A 25 -10.25 10.00 -9.64
N LYS A 26 -8.97 9.81 -9.96
CA LYS A 26 -8.52 8.87 -11.00
C LYS A 26 -8.01 7.55 -10.41
N CYS A 27 -8.05 7.39 -9.09
CA CYS A 27 -7.56 6.22 -8.40
C CYS A 27 -8.72 5.25 -8.10
N VAL A 28 -8.46 3.96 -8.25
CA VAL A 28 -9.31 2.89 -7.73
C VAL A 28 -8.88 2.59 -6.29
N SER A 29 -9.83 2.61 -5.35
CA SER A 29 -9.59 2.23 -3.95
C SER A 29 -9.47 0.71 -3.81
N ALA A 30 -8.49 0.24 -3.04
CA ALA A 30 -8.38 -1.16 -2.63
C ALA A 30 -8.92 -1.29 -1.20
N PRO A 31 -10.00 -2.06 -0.97
CA PRO A 31 -10.53 -2.31 0.37
C PRO A 31 -9.50 -3.09 1.22
N LEU A 32 -9.71 -3.09 2.53
CA LEU A 32 -9.01 -3.95 3.48
C LEU A 32 -10.09 -4.70 4.25
N ASP A 33 -10.42 -5.90 3.77
CA ASP A 33 -11.37 -6.79 4.45
C ASP A 33 -10.65 -7.71 5.46
N GLU A 34 -11.39 -8.67 6.03
CA GLU A 34 -10.83 -9.59 7.03
C GLU A 34 -9.73 -10.49 6.46
N ASP A 35 -9.87 -10.97 5.23
CA ASP A 35 -8.90 -11.86 4.60
C ASP A 35 -7.64 -11.09 4.21
N ASP A 36 -7.80 -9.89 3.67
CA ASP A 36 -6.69 -8.97 3.40
C ASP A 36 -5.95 -8.59 4.70
N ALA A 37 -6.68 -8.34 5.80
CA ALA A 37 -6.09 -8.01 7.09
C ALA A 37 -5.27 -9.17 7.67
N LYS A 38 -5.77 -10.41 7.58
CA LYS A 38 -5.02 -11.62 7.99
C LYS A 38 -3.76 -11.80 7.14
N ALA A 39 -3.87 -11.63 5.83
CA ALA A 39 -2.72 -11.71 4.93
C ALA A 39 -1.65 -10.66 5.26
N CYS A 40 -2.07 -9.42 5.53
CA CYS A 40 -1.17 -8.37 6.01
C CYS A 40 -0.50 -8.76 7.34
N GLY A 41 -1.25 -9.34 8.28
CA GLY A 41 -0.69 -9.81 9.56
C GLY A 41 0.40 -10.88 9.39
N VAL A 42 0.19 -11.84 8.47
CA VAL A 42 1.21 -12.85 8.13
C VAL A 42 2.45 -12.20 7.53
N LEU A 43 2.26 -11.27 6.59
CA LEU A 43 3.34 -10.50 5.98
C LEU A 43 4.15 -9.72 7.03
N LEU A 44 3.47 -9.04 7.96
CA LEU A 44 4.09 -8.32 9.07
C LEU A 44 4.94 -9.24 9.96
N GLY A 45 4.41 -10.42 10.30
CA GLY A 45 5.13 -11.43 11.07
C GLY A 45 6.40 -11.91 10.34
N ALA A 46 6.32 -12.14 9.03
CA ALA A 46 7.47 -12.54 8.21
C ALA A 46 8.51 -11.41 8.08
N ALA A 47 8.06 -10.15 7.96
CA ALA A 47 8.94 -8.99 7.82
C ALA A 47 9.48 -8.46 9.16
N GLY A 48 8.94 -8.90 10.29
CA GLY A 48 9.30 -8.42 11.63
C GLY A 48 9.00 -6.94 11.84
N THR A 49 7.90 -6.43 11.28
CA THR A 49 7.41 -5.05 11.45
C THR A 49 5.93 -5.06 11.86
N ALA A 50 5.37 -3.90 12.21
CA ALA A 50 3.98 -3.76 12.66
C ALA A 50 3.18 -2.68 11.90
N ASP A 51 3.75 -2.09 10.84
CA ASP A 51 3.06 -1.08 10.03
C ASP A 51 2.04 -1.73 9.07
N LEU A 52 0.78 -1.78 9.52
CA LEU A 52 -0.32 -2.36 8.74
C LEU A 52 -0.58 -1.61 7.43
N VAL A 53 -0.29 -0.31 7.36
CA VAL A 53 -0.55 0.45 6.13
C VAL A 53 0.46 0.08 5.07
N ASP A 54 1.75 0.03 5.42
CA ASP A 54 2.78 -0.41 4.49
C ASP A 54 2.56 -1.87 4.06
N ALA A 55 2.18 -2.75 4.98
CA ALA A 55 1.81 -4.12 4.66
C ALA A 55 0.63 -4.19 3.68
N SER A 56 -0.40 -3.37 3.86
CA SER A 56 -1.55 -3.31 2.95
C SER A 56 -1.17 -2.79 1.56
N VAL A 57 -0.28 -1.79 1.47
CA VAL A 57 0.28 -1.32 0.19
C VAL A 57 1.00 -2.46 -0.54
N VAL A 58 1.86 -3.19 0.16
CA VAL A 58 2.62 -4.29 -0.43
C VAL A 58 1.74 -5.47 -0.81
N HIS A 59 0.77 -5.83 0.04
CA HIS A 59 -0.21 -6.89 -0.22
C HIS A 59 -1.02 -6.61 -1.49
N VAL A 60 -1.57 -5.40 -1.62
CA VAL A 60 -2.31 -4.98 -2.84
C VAL A 60 -1.39 -5.00 -4.06
N ALA A 61 -0.16 -4.50 -3.94
CA ALA A 61 0.78 -4.50 -5.06
C ALA A 61 1.13 -5.93 -5.52
N ALA A 62 1.33 -6.86 -4.58
CA ALA A 62 1.59 -8.27 -4.86
C ALA A 62 0.40 -8.95 -5.54
N GLN A 63 -0.83 -8.69 -5.10
CA GLN A 63 -2.04 -9.22 -5.75
C GLN A 63 -2.17 -8.75 -7.20
N GLN A 64 -1.87 -7.48 -7.48
CA GLN A 64 -2.01 -6.89 -8.81
C GLN A 64 -0.91 -7.31 -9.79
N ARG A 65 0.22 -7.82 -9.30
CA ARG A 65 1.35 -8.25 -10.13
C ARG A 65 0.96 -9.32 -11.15
N SER A 66 0.00 -10.18 -10.83
CA SER A 66 -0.51 -11.20 -11.74
C SER A 66 -1.24 -10.62 -12.96
N SER A 67 -1.69 -9.36 -12.89
CA SER A 67 -2.41 -8.66 -13.94
C SER A 67 -1.53 -7.74 -14.79
N GLY A 68 -0.26 -7.55 -14.43
CA GLY A 68 0.69 -6.73 -15.20
C GLY A 68 1.78 -6.08 -14.34
N PRO A 69 2.60 -5.20 -14.94
CA PRO A 69 3.59 -4.41 -14.20
C PRO A 69 2.93 -3.53 -13.14
N VAL A 70 3.52 -3.48 -11.95
CA VAL A 70 3.05 -2.68 -10.82
C VAL A 70 4.25 -1.93 -10.23
N ASP A 71 4.03 -0.67 -9.88
CA ASP A 71 4.96 0.17 -9.14
C ASP A 71 4.30 0.70 -7.86
N VAL A 72 5.06 0.75 -6.77
CA VAL A 72 4.66 1.38 -5.50
C VAL A 72 5.26 2.79 -5.42
N MET A 73 4.41 3.80 -5.28
CA MET A 73 4.84 5.16 -5.00
C MET A 73 5.07 5.33 -3.49
N THR A 74 6.29 5.66 -3.08
CA THR A 74 6.67 5.81 -1.67
C THR A 74 7.81 6.81 -1.49
N THR A 75 7.82 7.53 -0.38
CA THR A 75 8.98 8.36 0.03
C THR A 75 10.05 7.52 0.74
N ASP A 76 9.70 6.32 1.23
CA ASP A 76 10.65 5.38 1.82
C ASP A 76 10.61 4.04 1.09
N LYS A 77 11.64 3.78 0.30
CA LYS A 77 11.78 2.52 -0.45
C LYS A 77 12.25 1.37 0.42
N ASN A 78 12.88 1.65 1.57
CA ASN A 78 13.45 0.62 2.42
C ASN A 78 12.34 -0.18 3.12
N ASP A 79 11.30 0.50 3.58
CA ASP A 79 10.15 -0.15 4.23
C ASP A 79 9.40 -1.07 3.26
N VAL A 80 9.17 -0.58 2.04
CA VAL A 80 8.57 -1.39 0.95
C VAL A 80 9.47 -2.57 0.57
N ALA A 81 10.78 -2.35 0.41
CA ALA A 81 11.73 -3.40 0.07
C ALA A 81 11.81 -4.49 1.15
N ARG A 82 11.74 -4.10 2.43
CA ARG A 82 11.73 -5.03 3.56
C ARG A 82 10.53 -5.98 3.50
N LEU A 83 9.34 -5.43 3.28
CA LEU A 83 8.11 -6.22 3.17
C LEU A 83 8.11 -7.12 1.93
N LEU A 84 8.52 -6.58 0.77
CA LEU A 84 8.66 -7.34 -0.46
C LEU A 84 9.65 -8.50 -0.34
N GLY A 85 10.78 -8.26 0.32
CA GLY A 85 11.79 -9.27 0.61
C GLY A 85 11.27 -10.42 1.47
N ALA A 86 10.37 -10.13 2.42
CA ALA A 86 9.77 -11.15 3.29
C ALA A 86 8.90 -12.17 2.54
N ILE A 87 8.37 -11.81 1.37
CA ILE A 87 7.54 -12.68 0.52
C ILE A 87 8.21 -13.07 -0.80
N GLY A 88 9.47 -12.67 -1.02
CA GLY A 88 10.23 -13.00 -2.22
C GLY A 88 9.66 -12.38 -3.52
N VAL A 89 8.96 -11.26 -3.42
CA VAL A 89 8.34 -10.59 -4.58
C VAL A 89 9.16 -9.33 -4.94
N SER A 90 9.36 -9.07 -6.24
CA SER A 90 10.11 -7.90 -6.71
C SER A 90 9.20 -6.92 -7.47
N ILE A 91 8.71 -5.88 -6.80
CA ILE A 91 7.86 -4.82 -7.39
C ILE A 91 8.70 -3.55 -7.55
N GLY A 92 8.45 -2.78 -8.63
CA GLY A 92 9.13 -1.51 -8.81
C GLY A 92 8.68 -0.47 -7.78
N THR A 93 9.56 0.49 -7.48
CA THR A 93 9.25 1.61 -6.58
C THR A 93 9.54 2.93 -7.24
N ILE A 94 8.64 3.89 -7.07
CA ILE A 94 8.78 5.26 -7.55
C ILE A 94 8.88 6.17 -6.34
N GLU A 95 9.95 6.97 -6.29
CA GLU A 95 10.12 8.00 -5.27
C GLU A 95 9.25 9.21 -5.62
N VAL A 96 8.54 9.73 -4.63
CA VAL A 96 7.60 10.86 -4.78
C VAL A 96 7.92 12.01 -3.85
#